data_AF-A0A1R3L2S3-F1
#
_entry.id   AF-A0A1R3L2S3-F1
#
_cell.length_a   1.000
_cell.length_b   1.000
_cell.length_c   1.000
_cell.angle_alpha   90.00
_cell.angle_beta   90.00
_cell.angle_gamma   90.00
#
_symmetry.space_group_name_H-M   'P 1'
#
loop_
_entity.id
_entity.type
_entity.pdbx_description
1 polymer ?
#
loop_
_entity_poly.entity_id
_entity_poly.type
_entity_poly.pdbx_seq_one_letter_code
_entity_poly.pdbx_strand_id
1 'polypeptide(L)'
;MPSQQQTVTRQPFIYLFDDFKRIYSDSTFLGLTLALPLVAMPLMLWIALSPVMLVDELKLSSVQYGLAQFPIFLGLIAGNIVLIKIIDRLTLGRTILIGLPIMLLGTLVLMVGAIWQQYLIPCLLLGMTLISFGEGLSFSVIYRFALMSSPVAKGTVAAAVSMLLMFSFS
;
A
#
# COMPACT_ATOMS: atom_id res chain seq x y z
N MET A 1 -5.71 37.71 34.16
CA MET A 1 -6.21 36.47 33.53
C MET A 1 -4.99 35.65 33.14
N PRO A 2 -4.82 34.40 33.63
CA PRO A 2 -3.57 33.69 33.52
C PRO A 2 -3.38 33.06 32.13
N SER A 3 -2.19 33.26 31.58
CA SER A 3 -1.66 32.62 30.38
C SER A 3 -1.37 31.14 30.67
N GLN A 4 -2.19 30.24 30.12
CA GLN A 4 -1.92 28.79 30.17
C GLN A 4 -0.73 28.46 29.27
N GLN A 5 0.45 28.35 29.89
CA GLN A 5 1.63 27.71 29.29
C GLN A 5 1.32 26.22 29.08
N GLN A 6 1.13 25.80 27.83
CA GLN A 6 1.12 24.39 27.43
C GLN A 6 2.50 23.79 27.76
N THR A 7 2.58 23.11 28.91
CA THR A 7 3.78 22.43 29.34
C THR A 7 3.93 21.18 28.47
N VAL A 8 4.75 21.26 27.42
CA VAL A 8 5.19 20.11 26.62
C VAL A 8 5.99 19.19 27.56
N THR A 9 5.30 18.26 28.20
CA THR A 9 5.89 17.30 29.12
C THR A 9 6.64 16.27 28.29
N ARG A 10 7.98 16.30 28.29
CA ARG A 10 8.80 15.24 27.71
C ARG A 10 8.50 13.95 28.47
N GLN A 11 7.71 13.06 27.87
CA GLN A 11 7.36 11.78 28.48
C GLN A 11 8.57 10.82 28.45
N PRO A 12 8.82 10.04 29.53
CA PRO A 12 9.97 9.15 29.62
C PRO A 12 9.95 8.02 28.58
N PHE A 13 11.12 7.62 28.06
CA PHE A 13 11.30 6.52 27.09
C PHE A 13 10.64 5.19 27.48
N ILE A 14 10.44 4.94 28.78
CA ILE A 14 9.79 3.72 29.31
C ILE A 14 8.31 3.67 28.91
N TYR A 15 7.61 4.81 28.92
CA TYR A 15 6.21 4.88 28.48
C TYR A 15 6.07 4.65 26.98
N LEU A 16 7.07 5.05 26.19
CA LEU A 16 7.11 4.75 24.76
C LEU A 16 7.16 3.23 24.52
N PHE A 17 7.96 2.51 25.30
CA PHE A 17 8.09 1.05 25.19
C PHE A 17 6.82 0.31 25.61
N ASP A 18 6.15 0.75 26.67
CA ASP A 18 4.86 0.21 27.09
C ASP A 18 3.76 0.50 26.07
N ASP A 19 3.76 1.70 25.48
CA ASP A 19 2.87 2.07 24.38
C ASP A 19 3.11 1.20 23.14
N PHE A 20 4.38 0.96 22.75
CA PHE A 20 4.73 0.02 21.68
C PHE A 20 4.23 -1.39 22.01
N LYS A 21 4.50 -1.90 23.22
CA LYS A 21 4.07 -3.25 23.63
C LYS A 21 2.55 -3.41 23.58
N ARG A 22 1.81 -2.36 23.91
CA ARG A 22 0.34 -2.32 23.84
C ARG A 22 -0.17 -2.27 22.40
N ILE A 23 0.51 -1.54 21.52
CA ILE A 23 0.25 -1.49 20.06
C ILE A 23 0.50 -2.85 19.40
N TYR A 24 1.64 -3.49 19.69
CA TYR A 24 2.00 -4.80 19.14
C TYR A 24 1.13 -5.93 19.69
N SER A 25 0.46 -5.75 20.84
CA SER A 25 -0.47 -6.74 21.40
C SER A 25 -1.87 -6.69 20.76
N ASP A 26 -2.22 -5.63 20.03
CA ASP A 26 -3.49 -5.56 19.31
C ASP A 26 -3.41 -6.36 18.00
N SER A 27 -4.10 -7.50 17.96
CA SER A 27 -4.13 -8.39 16.80
C SER A 27 -4.69 -7.74 15.54
N THR A 28 -5.56 -6.73 15.69
CA THR A 28 -6.11 -5.96 14.57
C THR A 28 -5.04 -5.03 14.00
N PHE A 29 -4.31 -4.32 14.87
CA PHE A 29 -3.20 -3.46 14.45
C PHE A 29 -2.08 -4.28 13.80
N LEU A 30 -1.73 -5.43 14.37
CA LEU A 30 -0.71 -6.31 13.82
C LEU A 30 -1.12 -6.87 12.45
N GLY A 31 -2.35 -7.37 12.32
CA GLY A 31 -2.88 -7.89 11.06
C GLY A 31 -2.91 -6.84 9.94
N LEU A 32 -3.28 -5.61 10.27
CA LEU A 32 -3.29 -4.51 9.31
C LEU A 32 -1.89 -4.01 8.96
N THR A 33 -0.99 -3.96 9.94
CA THR A 33 0.39 -3.54 9.68
C THR A 33 1.15 -4.57 8.86
N LEU A 34 0.84 -5.87 9.00
CA LEU A 34 1.36 -6.94 8.14
C LEU A 34 0.67 -6.97 6.76
N ALA A 35 -0.60 -6.57 6.67
CA ALA A 35 -1.31 -6.47 5.40
C ALA A 35 -0.78 -5.32 4.52
N LEU A 36 -0.29 -4.23 5.10
CA LEU A 36 0.30 -3.10 4.36
C LEU A 36 1.42 -3.52 3.39
N PRO A 37 2.52 -4.15 3.84
CA PRO A 37 3.59 -4.58 2.95
C PRO A 37 3.11 -5.64 1.98
N LEU A 38 2.21 -6.55 2.40
CA LEU A 38 1.67 -7.59 1.52
C LEU A 38 0.88 -7.00 0.34
N VAL A 39 0.12 -5.93 0.59
CA VAL A 39 -0.64 -5.20 -0.44
C VAL A 39 0.30 -4.38 -1.34
N ALA A 40 1.39 -3.84 -0.80
CA ALA A 40 2.36 -3.03 -1.55
C ALA A 40 3.45 -3.85 -2.27
N MET A 41 3.59 -5.14 -1.96
CA MET A 41 4.58 -6.03 -2.56
C MET A 41 4.49 -6.11 -4.09
N PRO A 42 3.31 -6.25 -4.73
CA PRO A 42 3.22 -6.39 -6.19
C PRO A 42 3.82 -5.21 -6.95
N LEU A 43 3.55 -3.97 -6.53
CA LEU A 43 4.11 -2.78 -7.18
C LEU A 43 5.60 -2.62 -6.91
N MET A 44 6.07 -2.95 -5.70
CA MET A 44 7.51 -2.97 -5.42
C MET A 44 8.24 -3.98 -6.30
N LEU A 45 7.71 -5.20 -6.40
CA LEU A 45 8.26 -6.26 -7.25
C LEU A 45 8.26 -5.84 -8.72
N TRP A 46 7.20 -5.17 -9.17
CA TRP A 46 7.13 -4.60 -10.50
C TRP A 46 8.22 -3.54 -10.75
N ILE A 47 8.43 -2.60 -9.84
CA ILE A 47 9.47 -1.58 -9.99
C ILE A 47 10.87 -2.23 -10.10
N ALA A 48 11.12 -3.31 -9.35
CA ALA A 48 12.37 -4.03 -9.37
C ALA A 48 12.57 -4.87 -10.65
N LEU A 49 11.54 -5.60 -11.09
CA LEU A 49 11.65 -6.56 -12.20
C LEU A 49 11.27 -5.97 -13.57
N SER A 50 10.49 -4.90 -13.63
CA SER A 50 9.99 -4.35 -14.89
C SER A 50 11.08 -3.92 -15.87
N PRO A 51 12.26 -3.38 -15.47
CA PRO A 51 13.32 -3.09 -16.43
C PRO A 51 13.86 -4.37 -17.07
N VAL A 52 14.16 -5.39 -16.26
CA VAL A 52 14.69 -6.68 -16.75
C VAL A 52 13.65 -7.37 -17.66
N MET A 53 12.39 -7.39 -17.23
CA MET A 53 11.33 -8.04 -17.99
C MET A 53 11.01 -7.29 -19.29
N LEU A 54 10.76 -5.98 -19.26
CA LEU A 54 10.34 -5.26 -20.47
C LEU A 54 11.51 -4.92 -21.40
N VAL A 55 12.67 -4.56 -20.85
CA VAL A 55 13.81 -4.06 -21.64
C VAL A 55 14.77 -5.18 -22.01
N ASP A 56 15.15 -6.06 -21.07
CA ASP A 56 16.12 -7.12 -21.37
C ASP A 56 15.46 -8.33 -22.08
N GLU A 57 14.34 -8.83 -21.55
CA GLU A 57 13.64 -10.01 -22.09
C GLU A 57 12.80 -9.65 -23.33
N LEU A 58 11.90 -8.67 -23.21
CA LEU A 58 11.00 -8.27 -24.31
C LEU A 58 11.62 -7.28 -25.32
N LYS A 59 12.86 -6.82 -25.09
CA LYS A 59 13.58 -5.88 -25.97
C LYS A 59 12.81 -4.62 -26.34
N LEU A 60 11.97 -4.12 -25.43
CA LEU A 60 11.27 -2.85 -25.62
C LEU A 60 12.27 -1.69 -25.57
N SER A 61 11.99 -0.64 -26.35
CA SER A 61 12.76 0.60 -26.25
C SER A 61 12.53 1.29 -24.90
N SER A 62 13.49 2.08 -24.43
CA SER A 62 13.36 2.86 -23.18
C SER A 62 12.12 3.77 -23.19
N VAL A 63 11.71 4.27 -24.36
CA VAL A 63 10.49 5.08 -24.52
C VAL A 63 9.23 4.25 -24.31
N GLN A 64 9.16 3.05 -24.88
CA GLN A 64 8.02 2.14 -24.67
C GLN A 64 7.91 1.67 -23.22
N TYR A 65 9.05 1.37 -22.59
CA TYR A 65 9.09 1.09 -21.16
C TYR A 65 8.56 2.28 -20.34
N GLY A 66 9.03 3.51 -20.61
CA GLY A 66 8.52 4.70 -19.93
C GLY A 66 7.01 4.88 -20.10
N LEU A 67 6.50 4.69 -21.32
CA LEU A 67 5.07 4.72 -21.62
C LEU A 67 4.28 3.62 -20.90
N ALA A 68 4.86 2.44 -20.69
CA ALA A 68 4.24 1.34 -19.97
C ALA A 68 4.03 1.64 -18.47
N GLN A 69 4.89 2.49 -17.88
CA GLN A 69 4.76 2.87 -16.47
C GLN A 69 3.61 3.86 -16.22
N PHE A 70 3.31 4.74 -17.18
CA PHE A 70 2.23 5.72 -17.06
C PHE A 70 0.88 5.11 -16.66
N PRO A 71 0.30 4.13 -17.38
CA PRO A 71 -1.01 3.57 -17.04
C PRO A 71 -1.02 2.92 -15.66
N ILE A 72 0.09 2.29 -15.25
CA ILE A 72 0.21 1.59 -13.97
C ILE A 72 0.15 2.59 -12.81
N PHE A 73 0.99 3.64 -12.86
CA PHE A 73 0.94 4.70 -11.85
C PHE A 73 -0.35 5.50 -11.91
N LEU A 74 -0.93 5.70 -13.09
CA LEU A 74 -2.22 6.36 -13.24
C LEU A 74 -3.35 5.53 -12.59
N GLY A 75 -3.27 4.20 -12.68
CA GLY A 75 -4.14 3.27 -11.96
C GLY A 75 -4.05 3.47 -10.45
N LEU A 76 -2.84 3.56 -9.91
CA LEU A 76 -2.62 3.84 -8.48
C LEU A 76 -3.22 5.19 -8.05
N ILE A 77 -2.98 6.25 -8.83
CA ILE A 77 -3.53 7.59 -8.58
C ILE A 77 -5.06 7.56 -8.64
N ALA A 78 -5.64 6.92 -9.65
CA ALA A 78 -7.07 6.77 -9.80
C ALA A 78 -7.67 5.99 -8.62
N GLY A 79 -7.02 4.92 -8.16
CA GLY A 79 -7.42 4.16 -6.98
C GLY A 79 -7.49 5.04 -5.72
N ASN A 80 -6.47 5.88 -5.51
CA ASN A 80 -6.46 6.86 -4.42
C ASN A 80 -7.55 7.93 -4.55
N ILE A 81 -7.81 8.46 -5.75
CA ILE A 81 -8.89 9.45 -5.96
C ILE A 81 -10.27 8.82 -5.70
N VAL A 82 -10.48 7.60 -6.22
CA VAL A 82 -11.71 6.84 -6.01
C VAL A 82 -11.89 6.57 -4.52
N LEU A 83 -10.82 6.23 -3.79
CA LEU A 83 -10.86 6.09 -2.35
C LEU A 83 -11.38 7.36 -1.67
N ILE A 84 -10.82 8.53 -1.98
CA ILE A 84 -11.23 9.81 -1.37
C ILE A 84 -12.72 10.07 -1.56
N LYS A 85 -13.31 9.64 -2.69
CA LYS A 85 -14.75 9.79 -2.93
C LYS A 85 -15.61 8.82 -2.14
N ILE A 86 -15.11 7.62 -1.85
CA ILE A 86 -15.89 6.54 -1.22
C ILE A 86 -15.63 6.46 0.29
N ILE A 87 -14.51 6.99 0.79
CA ILE A 87 -14.08 6.93 2.19
C ILE A 87 -15.12 7.50 3.17
N ASP A 88 -15.88 8.53 2.75
CA ASP A 88 -16.93 9.14 3.56
C ASP A 88 -18.24 8.33 3.55
N ARG A 89 -18.40 7.40 2.61
CA ARG A 89 -19.63 6.61 2.41
C ARG A 89 -19.52 5.14 2.81
N LEU A 90 -18.30 4.60 2.95
CA LEU A 90 -18.08 3.21 3.33
C LEU A 90 -17.42 3.09 4.71
N THR A 91 -17.94 2.18 5.53
CA THR A 91 -17.28 1.73 6.76
C THR A 91 -15.90 1.15 6.44
N LEU A 92 -14.87 1.58 7.19
CA LEU A 92 -13.43 1.39 6.88
C LEU A 92 -13.03 -0.04 6.45
N GLY A 93 -13.65 -1.10 6.98
CA GLY A 93 -13.33 -2.48 6.60
C GLY A 93 -13.86 -2.95 5.25
N ARG A 94 -14.93 -2.33 4.73
CA ARG A 94 -15.54 -2.74 3.44
C ARG A 94 -14.69 -2.34 2.23
N THR A 95 -13.89 -1.30 2.35
CA THR A 95 -13.08 -0.82 1.22
C THR A 95 -11.96 -1.80 0.87
N ILE A 96 -11.38 -2.48 1.87
CA ILE A 96 -10.38 -3.56 1.67
C ILE A 96 -11.02 -4.74 0.93
N LEU A 97 -12.26 -5.10 1.29
CA LEU A 97 -13.04 -6.13 0.61
C LEU A 97 -13.39 -5.79 -0.85
N ILE A 98 -13.30 -4.52 -1.24
CA ILE A 98 -13.47 -4.07 -2.63
C ILE A 98 -12.12 -4.05 -3.37
N GLY A 99 -11.04 -3.61 -2.71
CA GLY A 99 -9.71 -3.55 -3.32
C GLY A 99 -9.10 -4.93 -3.61
N LEU A 100 -9.22 -5.88 -2.66
CA LEU A 100 -8.71 -7.25 -2.81
C LEU A 100 -9.21 -7.98 -4.07
N PRO A 101 -10.52 -8.07 -4.37
CA PRO A 101 -10.99 -8.74 -5.58
C PRO A 101 -10.52 -8.05 -6.85
N ILE A 102 -10.30 -6.73 -6.84
CA ILE A 102 -9.73 -6.00 -7.98
C ILE A 102 -8.26 -6.40 -8.19
N MET A 103 -7.48 -6.49 -7.11
CA MET A 103 -6.10 -6.99 -7.18
C MET A 103 -6.06 -8.43 -7.69
N LEU A 104 -6.92 -9.32 -7.17
CA LEU A 104 -7.03 -10.71 -7.61
C LEU A 104 -7.40 -10.81 -9.09
N LEU A 105 -8.35 -10.00 -9.57
CA LEU A 105 -8.67 -9.90 -10.99
C LEU A 105 -7.46 -9.49 -11.83
N GLY A 106 -6.68 -8.51 -11.37
CA GLY A 106 -5.46 -8.10 -12.05
C GLY A 106 -4.42 -9.21 -12.10
N THR A 107 -4.24 -9.96 -11.01
CA THR A 107 -3.37 -11.15 -10.98
C THR A 107 -3.86 -12.23 -11.95
N LEU A 108 -5.17 -12.48 -12.05
CA LEU A 108 -5.72 -13.43 -13.02
C LEU A 108 -5.43 -12.99 -14.46
N VAL A 109 -5.55 -11.69 -14.77
CA VAL A 109 -5.18 -11.16 -16.08
C VAL A 109 -3.70 -11.36 -16.39
N LEU A 110 -2.82 -11.17 -15.40
CA LEU A 110 -1.39 -11.49 -15.53
C LEU A 110 -1.15 -12.98 -15.80
N MET A 111 -1.83 -13.87 -15.08
CA MET A 111 -1.73 -15.32 -15.27
C MET A 111 -2.15 -15.74 -16.68
N VAL A 112 -3.22 -15.14 -17.22
CA VAL A 112 -3.63 -15.35 -18.62
C VAL A 112 -2.54 -14.88 -19.58
N GLY A 113 -1.95 -13.70 -19.35
CA GLY A 113 -0.83 -13.19 -20.15
C GLY A 113 0.41 -14.07 -20.10
N ALA A 114 0.67 -14.73 -18.96
CA ALA A 114 1.77 -15.67 -18.80
C ALA A 114 1.55 -16.98 -19.59
N ILE A 115 0.31 -17.45 -19.70
CA ILE A 115 -0.05 -18.65 -20.48
C ILE A 115 0.01 -18.34 -21.99
N TRP A 116 -0.51 -17.19 -22.41
CA TRP A 116 -0.52 -16.76 -23.80
C TRP A 116 0.48 -15.63 -24.04
N GLN A 117 1.74 -16.01 -24.30
CA GLN A 117 2.84 -15.05 -24.54
C GLN A 117 2.56 -14.03 -25.67
N GLN A 118 1.71 -14.36 -26.64
CA GLN A 118 1.27 -13.44 -27.68
C GLN A 118 0.57 -12.18 -27.12
N TYR A 119 -0.12 -12.30 -25.99
CA TYR A 119 -0.82 -11.21 -25.33
C TYR A 119 -0.11 -10.72 -24.07
N LEU A 120 1.16 -11.10 -23.87
CA LEU A 120 1.90 -10.82 -22.65
C LEU A 120 1.91 -9.31 -22.34
N ILE A 121 2.35 -8.45 -23.26
CA ILE A 121 2.44 -6.99 -23.03
C ILE A 121 1.09 -6.36 -22.64
N PRO A 122 -0.01 -6.52 -23.41
CA PRO A 122 -1.29 -5.91 -23.05
C PRO A 122 -1.87 -6.50 -21.75
N CYS A 123 -1.73 -7.81 -21.50
CA CYS A 123 -2.15 -8.41 -20.24
C CYS A 123 -1.31 -7.93 -19.06
N LEU A 124 0.00 -7.73 -19.25
CA LEU A 124 0.93 -7.21 -18.25
C LEU A 124 0.52 -5.79 -17.84
N LEU A 125 0.30 -4.92 -18.83
CA LEU A 125 -0.13 -3.54 -18.61
C LEU A 125 -1.49 -3.46 -17.92
N LEU A 126 -2.48 -4.20 -18.42
CA LEU A 126 -3.84 -4.20 -17.84
C LEU A 126 -3.85 -4.82 -16.44
N GLY A 127 -3.19 -5.95 -16.27
CA GLY A 127 -3.12 -6.67 -15.00
C GLY A 127 -2.43 -5.82 -13.93
N MET A 128 -1.27 -5.24 -14.24
CA MET A 128 -0.56 -4.35 -13.32
C MET A 128 -1.34 -3.08 -13.02
N THR A 129 -1.96 -2.45 -14.01
CA THR A 129 -2.79 -1.26 -13.79
C THR A 129 -3.94 -1.56 -12.82
N LEU A 130 -4.58 -2.73 -12.96
CA LEU A 130 -5.68 -3.15 -12.11
C LEU A 130 -5.20 -3.49 -10.69
N ILE A 131 -4.06 -4.17 -10.56
CA ILE A 131 -3.41 -4.42 -9.27
C ILE A 131 -3.08 -3.10 -8.58
N SER A 132 -2.41 -2.17 -9.26
CA SER A 132 -2.04 -0.86 -8.71
C SER A 132 -3.26 -0.03 -8.31
N PHE A 133 -4.36 -0.12 -9.06
CA PHE A 133 -5.62 0.52 -8.68
C PHE A 133 -6.19 -0.07 -7.37
N GLY A 134 -6.25 -1.39 -7.25
CA GLY A 134 -6.71 -2.08 -6.04
C GLY A 134 -5.79 -1.87 -4.83
N GLU A 135 -4.48 -1.78 -5.08
CA GLU A 135 -3.47 -1.42 -4.10
C GLU A 135 -3.68 0.00 -3.58
N GLY A 136 -3.86 1.00 -4.45
CA GLY A 136 -4.12 2.38 -4.03
C GLY A 136 -5.35 2.51 -3.15
N LEU A 137 -6.42 1.77 -3.48
CA LEU A 137 -7.63 1.71 -2.65
C LEU A 137 -7.36 1.08 -1.28
N SER A 138 -6.60 0.00 -1.23
CA SER A 138 -6.39 -0.79 0.00
C SER A 138 -5.32 -0.19 0.89
N PHE A 139 -4.16 0.16 0.33
CA PHE A 139 -2.99 0.68 1.04
C PHE A 139 -3.34 1.93 1.84
N SER A 140 -4.00 2.91 1.21
CA SER A 140 -4.39 4.17 1.86
C SER A 140 -5.41 3.97 3.00
N VAL A 141 -6.31 2.99 2.89
CA VAL A 141 -7.28 2.64 3.96
C VAL A 141 -6.58 1.98 5.14
N ILE A 142 -5.75 0.98 4.86
CA ILE A 142 -5.02 0.24 5.90
C ILE A 142 -4.04 1.20 6.61
N TYR A 143 -3.36 2.07 5.86
CA TYR A 143 -2.45 3.08 6.41
C TYR A 143 -3.19 4.05 7.34
N ARG A 144 -4.37 4.55 6.90
CA ARG A 144 -5.22 5.40 7.74
C ARG A 144 -5.74 4.66 8.98
N PHE A 145 -6.16 3.40 8.85
CA PHE A 145 -6.67 2.62 9.97
C PHE A 145 -5.57 2.32 10.99
N ALA A 146 -4.37 1.95 10.54
CA ALA A 146 -3.21 1.75 11.41
C ALA A 146 -2.93 3.02 12.24
N LEU A 147 -2.95 4.20 11.61
CA LEU A 147 -2.77 5.49 12.29
C LEU A 147 -3.90 5.85 13.27
N MET A 148 -5.13 5.41 13.01
CA MET A 148 -6.31 5.75 13.82
C MET A 148 -6.64 4.71 14.91
N SER A 149 -6.09 3.50 14.83
CA SER A 149 -6.41 2.39 15.76
C SER A 149 -5.67 2.46 17.08
N SER A 150 -4.58 3.22 17.15
CA SER A 150 -3.83 3.36 18.39
C SER A 150 -4.15 4.70 19.07
N PRO A 151 -4.51 4.70 20.37
CA PRO A 151 -4.73 5.90 21.17
C PRO A 151 -3.41 6.63 21.54
N VAL A 152 -2.26 6.09 21.14
CA VAL A 152 -0.92 6.63 21.39
C VAL A 152 -0.61 7.76 20.40
N ALA A 153 0.30 8.67 20.78
CA ALA A 153 0.75 9.77 19.92
C ALA A 153 0.99 9.30 18.47
N LYS A 154 0.33 9.96 17.50
CA LYS A 154 0.34 9.62 16.06
C LYS A 154 1.75 9.43 15.47
N GLY A 155 2.76 10.09 16.05
CA GLY A 155 4.16 9.91 15.68
C GLY A 155 4.74 8.53 16.02
N THR A 156 4.41 7.97 17.19
CA THR A 156 4.88 6.64 17.64
C THR A 156 4.26 5.53 16.79
N VAL A 157 2.99 5.68 16.42
CA VAL A 157 2.26 4.73 15.56
C VAL A 157 2.83 4.74 14.14
N ALA A 158 3.06 5.94 13.58
CA ALA A 158 3.70 6.07 12.27
C ALA A 158 5.11 5.46 12.26
N ALA A 159 5.88 5.64 13.35
CA ALA A 159 7.20 5.04 13.51
C ALA A 159 7.13 3.51 13.58
N ALA A 160 6.17 2.94 14.33
CA ALA A 160 5.95 1.49 14.42
C ALA A 160 5.63 0.88 13.04
N VAL A 161 4.69 1.50 12.32
CA VAL A 161 4.30 1.08 10.97
C VAL A 161 5.49 1.17 10.03
N SER A 162 6.24 2.26 10.06
CA SER A 162 7.43 2.45 9.21
C SER A 162 8.52 1.42 9.50
N MET A 163 8.76 1.10 10.78
CA MET A 163 9.76 0.12 11.19
C MET A 163 9.37 -1.30 10.75
N LEU A 164 8.08 -1.66 10.85
CA LEU A 164 7.55 -2.93 10.34
C LEU A 164 7.59 -3.02 8.81
N LEU A 165 7.29 -1.92 8.11
CA LEU A 165 7.43 -1.85 6.66
C LEU A 165 8.88 -2.05 6.25
N MET A 166 9.83 -1.36 6.90
CA MET A 166 11.26 -1.54 6.63
C MET A 166 11.71 -2.98 6.87
N PHE A 167 11.23 -3.64 7.93
CA PHE A 167 11.52 -5.05 8.19
C PHE A 167 10.92 -5.99 7.14
N SER A 168 9.75 -5.67 6.59
CA SER A 168 9.06 -6.52 5.61
C SER A 168 9.66 -6.39 4.20
N PHE A 169 10.36 -5.30 3.92
CA PHE A 169 11.05 -5.04 2.64
C PHE A 169 12.56 -5.27 2.70
N SER A 170 13.11 -5.64 3.87
CA SER A 170 14.52 -6.04 4.04
C SER A 170 14.71 -7.53 3.76
#